data_AF-A0A238BNL0-F1
#
_entry.id   AF-A0A238BNL0-F1
#
_cell.length_a   1.000
_cell.length_b   1.000
_cell.length_c   1.000
_cell.angle_alpha   90.00
_cell.angle_beta   90.00
_cell.angle_gamma   90.00
#
_symmetry.space_group_name_H-M   'P 1'
#
loop_
_entity.id
_entity.type
_entity.pdbx_description
1 polymer ?
#
loop_
_entity_poly.entity_id
_entity_poly.type
_entity_poly.pdbx_seq_one_letter_code
_entity_poly.pdbx_strand_id
1 'polypeptide(L)'
;EWFPCYKTFICGYAECYRYVQKCQKDNLLFREFVEWAESQDAMRRQSLLDALANPMQRLTRYRLLLKTILKNTVGVTKRDTIQKMILQTEIAARDVEKTLAKNDLQNKLIEILKTIENYEVIDCKEFEKIFSTKFHVPLADPMPYCVGEPQFRRVYLRDNLKMRDGKNRTKINVHCILFTDLFLICKVSNKRYGRLRILKSPIHITKMFIQRFPDHSNFVIAPINDFGMPLALYYFSTTSIEDTQKWVDMIDTARKDFYHLKHHKYKLAVLISNDHSLSSLVSTVLKRLSKSFTNLHFASKSLEYLDQPICIVDSNQAFRDHRCYYQQ
;
A
#
# COMPACT_ATOMS: atom_id res chain seq x y z
N GLU A 1 -17.12 -16.50 -17.13
CA GLU A 1 -18.34 -15.84 -16.62
C GLU A 1 -18.52 -15.99 -15.11
N TRP A 2 -18.24 -17.14 -14.49
CA TRP A 2 -18.49 -17.35 -13.04
C TRP A 2 -17.56 -16.56 -12.08
N PHE A 3 -16.33 -16.27 -12.48
CA PHE A 3 -15.29 -15.77 -11.57
C PHE A 3 -15.54 -14.37 -10.96
N PRO A 4 -16.03 -13.36 -11.70
CA PRO A 4 -16.35 -12.05 -11.12
C PRO A 4 -17.35 -12.12 -9.95
N CYS A 5 -18.39 -12.95 -10.06
CA CYS A 5 -19.38 -13.13 -8.98
C CYS A 5 -18.74 -13.74 -7.73
N TYR A 6 -17.87 -14.73 -7.91
CA TYR A 6 -17.09 -15.32 -6.81
C TYR A 6 -16.18 -14.28 -6.15
N LYS A 7 -15.50 -13.46 -6.94
CA LYS A 7 -14.62 -12.40 -6.44
C LYS A 7 -15.40 -11.40 -5.59
N THR A 8 -16.53 -10.88 -6.09
CA THR A 8 -17.37 -9.93 -5.34
C THR A 8 -17.88 -10.53 -4.04
N PHE A 9 -18.43 -11.74 -4.08
CA PHE A 9 -18.95 -12.42 -2.90
C PHE A 9 -17.86 -12.63 -1.84
N ILE A 10 -16.71 -13.19 -2.25
CA ILE A 10 -15.61 -13.47 -1.34
C ILE A 10 -15.03 -12.19 -0.74
N CYS A 11 -14.88 -11.13 -1.54
CA CYS A 11 -14.33 -9.86 -1.05
C CYS A 11 -15.25 -9.17 -0.03
N GLY A 12 -16.57 -9.36 -0.12
CA GLY A 12 -17.55 -8.82 0.84
C GLY A 12 -17.88 -9.76 2.01
N TYR A 13 -17.28 -10.95 2.07
CA TYR A 13 -17.61 -11.96 3.09
C TYR A 13 -17.36 -11.44 4.50
N ALA A 14 -16.25 -10.75 4.75
CA ALA A 14 -15.90 -10.27 6.08
C ALA A 14 -16.92 -9.24 6.61
N GLU A 15 -17.37 -8.31 5.76
CA GLU A 15 -18.44 -7.36 6.10
C GLU A 15 -19.76 -8.07 6.36
N CYS A 16 -20.15 -9.01 5.48
CA CYS A 16 -21.38 -9.77 5.62
C CYS A 16 -21.39 -10.59 6.93
N TYR A 17 -20.29 -11.28 7.22
CA TYR A 17 -20.11 -12.06 8.45
C TYR A 17 -20.27 -11.18 9.70
N ARG A 18 -19.57 -10.05 9.76
CA ARG A 18 -19.67 -9.08 10.87
C ARG A 18 -21.08 -8.52 11.01
N TYR A 19 -21.75 -8.25 9.89
CA TYR A 19 -23.11 -7.73 9.88
C TYR A 19 -24.11 -8.74 10.45
N VAL A 20 -24.06 -10.00 9.99
CA VAL A 20 -24.92 -11.08 10.50
C VAL A 20 -24.73 -11.27 12.00
N GLN A 21 -23.48 -11.33 12.47
CA GLN A 21 -23.18 -11.45 13.91
C GLN A 21 -23.74 -10.28 14.72
N LYS A 22 -23.58 -9.05 14.21
CA LYS A 22 -24.13 -7.85 14.86
C LYS A 22 -25.66 -7.93 14.93
N CYS A 23 -26.33 -8.27 13.84
CA CYS A 23 -27.78 -8.39 13.79
C CYS A 23 -28.31 -9.47 14.75
N GLN A 24 -27.67 -10.64 14.83
CA GLN A 24 -28.07 -11.69 15.79
C GLN A 24 -27.87 -11.26 17.25
N LYS A 25 -26.89 -10.39 17.53
CA LYS A 25 -26.66 -9.84 18.87
C LYS A 25 -27.68 -8.76 19.23
N ASP A 26 -27.94 -7.84 18.29
CA ASP A 26 -28.67 -6.60 18.56
C ASP A 26 -30.19 -6.73 18.27
N ASN A 27 -30.63 -7.76 17.54
CA ASN A 27 -32.03 -7.93 17.12
C ASN A 27 -32.54 -9.37 17.38
N LEU A 28 -33.47 -9.47 18.34
CA LEU A 28 -34.08 -10.74 18.75
C LEU A 28 -34.84 -11.44 17.61
N LEU A 29 -35.66 -10.72 16.85
CA LEU A 29 -36.46 -11.30 15.75
C LEU A 29 -35.56 -11.85 14.63
N PHE A 30 -34.46 -11.15 14.34
CA PHE A 30 -33.48 -11.64 13.38
C PHE A 30 -32.79 -12.91 13.88
N ARG A 31 -32.45 -12.97 15.17
CA ARG A 31 -31.86 -14.17 15.77
C ARG A 31 -32.80 -15.38 15.69
N GLU A 32 -34.05 -15.22 16.12
CA GLU A 32 -35.07 -16.27 16.04
C GLU A 32 -35.32 -16.73 14.60
N PHE A 33 -35.35 -15.78 13.65
CA PHE A 33 -35.44 -16.11 12.23
C PHE A 33 -34.27 -16.97 11.74
N VAL A 34 -33.03 -16.63 12.13
CA VAL A 34 -31.86 -17.43 11.72
C VAL A 34 -31.88 -18.81 12.38
N GLU A 35 -32.22 -18.92 13.66
CA GLU A 35 -32.37 -20.22 14.35
C GLU A 35 -33.42 -21.10 13.66
N TRP A 36 -34.57 -20.53 13.31
CA TRP A 36 -35.60 -21.22 12.53
C TRP A 36 -35.08 -21.65 11.16
N ALA A 37 -34.37 -20.77 10.43
CA ALA A 37 -33.83 -21.09 9.12
C ALA A 37 -32.78 -22.20 9.18
N GLU A 38 -31.89 -22.19 10.17
CA GLU A 38 -30.87 -23.21 10.40
C GLU A 38 -31.46 -24.58 10.79
N SER A 39 -32.69 -24.61 11.35
CA SER A 39 -33.41 -25.85 11.64
C SER A 39 -34.01 -26.54 10.41
N GLN A 40 -34.08 -25.85 9.26
CA GLN A 40 -34.66 -26.42 8.04
C GLN A 40 -33.73 -27.46 7.40
N ASP A 41 -34.28 -28.55 6.88
CA ASP A 41 -33.51 -29.61 6.21
C ASP A 41 -32.65 -29.09 5.04
N ALA A 42 -33.11 -28.03 4.37
CA ALA A 42 -32.40 -27.35 3.28
C ALA A 42 -31.00 -26.84 3.69
N MET A 43 -30.80 -26.48 4.97
CA MET A 43 -29.51 -26.02 5.50
C MET A 43 -28.53 -27.16 5.77
N ARG A 44 -28.97 -28.43 5.72
CA ARG A 44 -28.12 -29.62 5.90
C ARG A 44 -27.27 -29.55 7.19
N ARG A 45 -27.88 -29.07 8.29
CA ARG A 45 -27.23 -28.85 9.59
C ARG A 45 -26.05 -27.88 9.57
N GLN A 46 -25.94 -27.04 8.53
CA GLN A 46 -24.95 -25.96 8.49
C GLN A 46 -25.55 -24.69 9.11
N SER A 47 -24.73 -23.96 9.86
CA SER A 47 -25.08 -22.59 10.25
C SER A 47 -25.09 -21.68 9.02
N LEU A 48 -25.78 -20.54 9.10
CA LEU A 48 -25.75 -19.51 8.07
C LEU A 48 -24.31 -19.04 7.81
N LEU A 49 -23.51 -18.87 8.87
CA LEU A 49 -22.13 -18.40 8.76
C LEU A 49 -21.21 -19.43 8.07
N ASP A 50 -21.42 -20.73 8.34
CA ASP A 50 -20.70 -21.81 7.64
C ASP A 50 -21.12 -21.90 6.17
N ALA A 51 -22.42 -21.74 5.88
CA ALA A 51 -22.94 -21.74 4.53
C ALA A 51 -22.33 -20.59 3.70
N LEU A 52 -22.17 -19.40 4.30
CA LEU A 52 -21.52 -18.24 3.68
C LEU A 52 -20.02 -18.47 3.41
N ALA A 53 -19.34 -19.35 4.15
CA ALA A 53 -17.93 -19.67 3.92
C ALA A 53 -17.71 -20.62 2.72
N ASN A 54 -18.75 -21.32 2.27
CA ASN A 54 -18.65 -22.35 1.23
C ASN A 54 -17.99 -21.88 -0.08
N PRO A 55 -18.29 -20.69 -0.65
CA PRO A 55 -17.67 -20.25 -1.91
C PRO A 55 -16.15 -20.14 -1.83
N MET A 56 -15.61 -19.60 -0.73
CA MET A 56 -14.16 -19.55 -0.51
C MET A 56 -13.56 -20.96 -0.45
N GLN A 57 -14.17 -21.87 0.32
CA GLN A 57 -13.71 -23.26 0.43
C GLN A 57 -13.83 -24.01 -0.90
N ARG A 58 -14.86 -23.71 -1.70
CA ARG A 58 -15.07 -24.34 -3.01
C ARG A 58 -13.98 -23.94 -4.00
N LEU A 59 -13.59 -22.66 -3.99
CA LEU A 59 -12.53 -22.14 -4.84
C LEU A 59 -11.21 -22.88 -4.65
N THR A 60 -10.82 -23.17 -3.39
CA THR A 60 -9.59 -23.90 -3.08
C THR A 60 -9.66 -25.39 -3.46
N ARG A 61 -10.86 -25.99 -3.41
CA ARG A 61 -11.10 -27.40 -3.77
C ARG A 61 -11.04 -27.68 -5.26
N TYR A 62 -11.43 -26.75 -6.14
CA TYR A 62 -11.42 -26.98 -7.59
C TYR A 62 -10.06 -27.45 -8.12
N ARG A 63 -8.98 -26.84 -7.62
CA ARG A 63 -7.61 -27.23 -7.98
C ARG A 63 -7.29 -28.68 -7.62
N LEU A 64 -7.71 -29.13 -6.42
CA LEU A 64 -7.46 -30.49 -5.94
C LEU A 64 -8.21 -31.52 -6.78
N LEU A 65 -9.50 -31.25 -7.06
CA LEU A 65 -10.34 -32.12 -7.88
C LEU A 65 -9.79 -32.24 -9.31
N LEU A 66 -9.41 -31.12 -9.92
CA LEU A 66 -8.84 -31.12 -11.27
C LEU A 66 -7.49 -31.86 -11.33
N LYS A 67 -6.64 -31.76 -10.30
CA LYS A 67 -5.40 -32.55 -10.21
C LYS A 67 -5.68 -34.05 -10.13
N THR A 68 -6.68 -34.46 -9.38
CA THR A 68 -7.11 -35.87 -9.32
C THR A 68 -7.64 -36.36 -10.67
N ILE A 69 -8.46 -35.55 -11.36
CA ILE A 69 -8.96 -35.88 -12.70
C ILE A 69 -7.80 -36.01 -13.70
N LEU A 70 -6.84 -35.08 -13.67
CA LEU A 70 -5.66 -35.12 -14.53
C LEU A 70 -4.85 -36.42 -14.35
N LYS A 71 -4.68 -36.87 -13.09
CA LYS A 71 -3.96 -38.11 -12.78
C LYS A 71 -4.60 -39.33 -13.46
N ASN A 72 -5.93 -39.34 -13.57
CA ASN A 72 -6.69 -40.45 -14.14
C ASN A 72 -7.08 -40.26 -15.62
N THR A 73 -6.66 -39.15 -16.25
CA THR A 73 -7.01 -38.87 -17.64
C THR A 73 -5.97 -39.38 -18.62
N VAL A 74 -6.41 -40.16 -19.60
CA VAL A 74 -5.62 -40.66 -20.72
C VAL A 74 -5.84 -39.78 -21.97
N GLY A 75 -4.80 -39.62 -22.79
CA GLY A 75 -4.84 -38.84 -24.02
C GLY A 75 -4.31 -37.42 -23.84
N VAL A 76 -3.31 -37.06 -24.65
CA VAL A 76 -2.54 -35.81 -24.53
C VAL A 76 -3.45 -34.58 -24.58
N THR A 77 -4.33 -34.48 -25.58
CA THR A 77 -5.23 -33.33 -25.76
C THR A 77 -6.15 -33.07 -24.56
N LYS A 78 -6.68 -34.14 -23.95
CA LYS A 78 -7.56 -34.03 -22.77
C LYS A 78 -6.77 -33.61 -21.53
N ARG A 79 -5.57 -34.18 -21.35
CA ARG A 79 -4.65 -33.81 -20.27
C ARG A 79 -4.24 -32.35 -20.37
N ASP A 80 -3.89 -31.87 -21.56
CA ASP A 80 -3.53 -30.46 -21.80
C ASP A 80 -4.69 -29.52 -21.47
N THR A 81 -5.92 -29.92 -21.81
CA THR A 81 -7.12 -29.15 -21.48
C THR A 81 -7.29 -29.04 -19.96
N ILE A 82 -7.17 -30.13 -19.22
CA ILE A 82 -7.27 -30.13 -17.76
C ILE A 82 -6.12 -29.33 -17.12
N GLN A 83 -4.90 -29.43 -17.65
CA GLN A 83 -3.75 -28.63 -17.21
C GLN A 83 -4.05 -27.12 -17.33
N LYS A 84 -4.64 -26.70 -18.46
CA LYS A 84 -5.09 -25.31 -18.66
C LYS A 84 -6.17 -24.93 -17.65
N MET A 85 -7.13 -25.80 -17.35
CA MET A 85 -8.16 -25.55 -16.34
C MET A 85 -7.57 -25.35 -14.94
N ILE A 86 -6.61 -26.20 -14.54
CA ILE A 86 -5.89 -26.07 -13.25
C ILE A 86 -5.23 -24.69 -13.17
N LEU A 87 -4.50 -24.29 -14.22
CA LEU A 87 -3.84 -23.00 -14.27
C LEU A 87 -4.83 -21.84 -14.13
N GLN A 88 -5.98 -21.90 -14.83
CA GLN A 88 -7.02 -20.86 -14.72
C GLN A 88 -7.61 -20.78 -13.30
N THR A 89 -7.87 -21.91 -12.65
CA THR A 89 -8.33 -21.94 -11.25
C THR A 89 -7.28 -21.37 -10.30
N GLU A 90 -5.99 -21.65 -10.51
CA GLU A 90 -4.90 -21.11 -9.70
C GLU A 90 -4.70 -19.59 -9.91
N ILE A 91 -4.91 -19.09 -11.13
CA ILE A 91 -4.92 -17.65 -11.41
C ILE A 91 -6.09 -16.97 -10.71
N ALA A 92 -7.29 -17.55 -10.82
CA ALA A 92 -8.50 -17.06 -10.16
C ALA A 92 -8.34 -17.00 -8.63
N ALA A 93 -7.85 -18.07 -8.00
CA ALA A 93 -7.62 -18.11 -6.55
C ALA A 93 -6.61 -17.02 -6.11
N ARG A 94 -5.49 -16.87 -6.84
CA ARG A 94 -4.49 -15.84 -6.56
C ARG A 94 -5.02 -14.42 -6.73
N ASP A 95 -5.89 -14.17 -7.70
CA ASP A 95 -6.50 -12.85 -7.89
C ASP A 95 -7.43 -12.46 -6.73
N VAL A 96 -8.21 -13.41 -6.22
CA VAL A 96 -9.03 -13.20 -5.01
C VAL A 96 -8.16 -12.91 -3.80
N GLU A 97 -7.12 -13.73 -3.57
CA GLU A 97 -6.18 -13.55 -2.46
C GLU A 97 -5.48 -12.18 -2.50
N LYS A 98 -5.00 -11.77 -3.69
CA LYS A 98 -4.41 -10.45 -3.89
C LYS A 98 -5.39 -9.32 -3.58
N THR A 99 -6.65 -9.48 -3.99
CA THR A 99 -7.68 -8.47 -3.76
C THR A 99 -8.01 -8.34 -2.29
N LEU A 100 -8.16 -9.47 -1.58
CA LEU A 100 -8.35 -9.49 -0.13
C LEU A 100 -7.18 -8.84 0.60
N ALA A 101 -5.95 -9.22 0.26
CA ALA A 101 -4.75 -8.63 0.87
C ALA A 101 -4.65 -7.10 0.65
N LYS A 102 -5.06 -6.64 -0.54
CA LYS A 102 -5.15 -5.19 -0.84
C LYS A 102 -6.22 -4.50 -0.01
N ASN A 103 -7.42 -5.08 0.12
CA ASN A 103 -8.49 -4.51 0.93
C ASN A 103 -8.10 -4.46 2.42
N ASP A 104 -7.46 -5.51 2.93
CA ASP A 104 -6.95 -5.55 4.31
C ASP A 104 -5.89 -4.46 4.55
N LEU A 105 -5.01 -4.25 3.58
CA LEU A 105 -4.02 -3.19 3.65
C LEU A 105 -4.68 -1.80 3.67
N GLN A 106 -5.63 -1.55 2.78
CA GLN A 106 -6.39 -0.29 2.77
C GLN A 106 -7.15 -0.06 4.07
N ASN A 107 -7.82 -1.09 4.61
CA ASN A 107 -8.52 -1.01 5.88
C ASN A 107 -7.57 -0.66 7.03
N LYS A 108 -6.38 -1.26 7.08
CA LYS A 108 -5.34 -0.89 8.07
C LYS A 108 -4.91 0.59 7.93
N LEU A 109 -4.78 1.10 6.71
CA LEU A 109 -4.45 2.51 6.47
C LEU A 109 -5.60 3.44 6.90
N ILE A 110 -6.85 3.06 6.65
CA ILE A 110 -8.04 3.79 7.10
C ILE A 110 -8.09 3.84 8.63
N GLU A 111 -7.80 2.74 9.31
CA GLU A 111 -7.73 2.73 10.79
C GLU A 111 -6.63 3.66 11.32
N ILE A 112 -5.46 3.71 10.67
CA ILE A 112 -4.42 4.68 11.03
C ILE A 112 -4.89 6.12 10.76
N LEU A 113 -5.51 6.37 9.61
CA LEU A 113 -6.03 7.70 9.25
C LEU A 113 -7.06 8.19 10.27
N LYS A 114 -7.94 7.30 10.76
CA LYS A 114 -8.89 7.63 11.84
C LYS A 114 -8.18 8.12 13.12
N THR A 115 -6.94 7.69 13.40
CA THR A 115 -6.21 8.16 14.58
C THR A 115 -5.64 9.58 14.42
N ILE A 116 -5.54 10.10 13.19
CA ILE A 116 -4.97 11.42 12.88
C ILE A 116 -6.10 12.45 12.85
N GLU A 117 -6.03 13.43 13.74
CA GLU A 117 -7.10 14.43 13.92
C GLU A 117 -6.85 15.70 13.12
N ASN A 118 -5.65 16.29 13.23
CA ASN A 118 -5.35 17.63 12.71
C ASN A 118 -3.98 17.70 12.03
N TYR A 119 -3.80 18.73 11.18
CA TYR A 119 -2.53 19.13 10.58
C TYR A 119 -2.07 20.47 11.20
N GLU A 120 -1.07 20.44 12.09
CA GLU A 120 -0.65 21.63 12.87
C GLU A 120 0.26 22.60 12.09
N VAL A 121 0.64 22.27 10.86
CA VAL A 121 1.53 23.12 10.06
C VAL A 121 0.83 24.39 9.56
N ILE A 122 -0.49 24.34 9.39
CA ILE A 122 -1.32 25.45 8.90
C ILE A 122 -2.61 25.51 9.73
N ASP A 123 -3.19 26.70 9.91
CA ASP A 123 -4.55 26.82 10.47
C ASP A 123 -5.57 26.25 9.47
N CYS A 124 -5.97 25.00 9.74
CA CYS A 124 -6.94 24.29 8.90
C CYS A 124 -8.30 24.99 8.83
N LYS A 125 -8.72 25.69 9.90
CA LYS A 125 -10.01 26.41 9.92
C LYS A 125 -9.97 27.64 9.03
N GLU A 126 -8.85 28.36 9.04
CA GLU A 126 -8.64 29.50 8.14
C GLU A 126 -8.59 29.04 6.68
N PHE A 127 -7.84 27.96 6.40
CA PHE A 127 -7.79 27.36 5.06
C PHE A 127 -9.18 26.97 4.55
N GLU A 128 -9.97 26.26 5.36
CA GLU A 128 -11.33 25.83 5.00
C GLU A 128 -12.26 27.02 4.71
N LYS A 129 -12.12 28.13 5.46
CA LYS A 129 -12.90 29.35 5.22
C LYS A 129 -12.54 30.01 3.89
N ILE A 130 -11.25 30.08 3.55
CA ILE A 130 -10.78 30.74 2.33
C ILE A 130 -11.10 29.90 1.09
N PHE A 131 -10.85 28.59 1.13
CA PHE A 131 -10.93 27.71 -0.05
C PHE A 131 -12.18 26.83 -0.09
N SER A 132 -13.08 26.94 0.91
CA SER A 132 -14.33 26.15 1.01
C SER A 132 -14.14 24.64 0.85
N THR A 133 -12.95 24.12 1.20
CA THR A 133 -12.54 22.72 0.94
C THR A 133 -11.80 22.17 2.15
N LYS A 134 -12.12 20.93 2.53
CA LYS A 134 -11.42 20.21 3.59
C LYS A 134 -10.14 19.56 3.09
N PHE A 135 -9.08 19.66 3.88
CA PHE A 135 -7.84 18.93 3.64
C PHE A 135 -7.93 17.54 4.25
N HIS A 136 -7.42 16.53 3.55
CA HIS A 136 -7.20 15.21 4.11
C HIS A 136 -5.81 14.73 3.70
N VAL A 137 -5.19 13.94 4.58
CA VAL A 137 -3.93 13.28 4.27
C VAL A 137 -4.29 12.01 3.48
N PRO A 138 -3.81 11.85 2.24
CA PRO A 138 -4.23 10.78 1.34
C PRO A 138 -3.56 9.44 1.71
N LEU A 139 -3.70 8.97 2.97
CA LEU A 139 -3.00 7.77 3.46
C LEU A 139 -3.51 6.48 2.81
N ALA A 140 -4.83 6.35 2.68
CA ALA A 140 -5.48 5.17 2.10
C ALA A 140 -5.56 5.23 0.57
N ASP A 141 -5.15 6.36 -0.03
CA ASP A 141 -5.13 6.54 -1.46
C ASP A 141 -3.94 5.82 -2.10
N PRO A 142 -4.01 5.53 -3.41
CA PRO A 142 -2.87 4.97 -4.13
C PRO A 142 -1.62 5.86 -4.01
N MET A 143 -0.45 5.24 -3.89
CA MET A 143 0.82 5.97 -3.87
C MET A 143 1.02 6.71 -5.20
N PRO A 144 1.39 8.00 -5.16
CA PRO A 144 1.74 8.75 -6.35
C PRO A 144 3.00 8.16 -7.01
N TYR A 145 3.21 8.47 -8.29
CA TYR A 145 4.39 8.07 -9.08
C TYR A 145 4.52 6.55 -9.35
N CYS A 146 3.59 5.72 -8.89
CA CYS A 146 3.51 4.31 -9.30
C CYS A 146 2.65 4.17 -10.57
N VAL A 147 3.22 3.60 -11.64
CA VAL A 147 2.52 3.35 -12.91
C VAL A 147 1.78 2.00 -12.87
N GLY A 148 0.59 1.92 -13.45
CA GLY A 148 -0.21 0.69 -13.57
C GLY A 148 -1.25 0.53 -12.46
N GLU A 149 -1.51 -0.70 -12.03
CA GLU A 149 -2.52 -0.97 -10.99
C GLU A 149 -2.23 -0.20 -9.68
N PRO A 150 -3.25 0.40 -9.04
CA PRO A 150 -3.11 1.15 -7.79
C PRO A 150 -2.34 0.38 -6.71
N GLN A 151 -1.26 0.98 -6.21
CA GLN A 151 -0.43 0.44 -5.14
C GLN A 151 -0.70 1.23 -3.85
N PHE A 152 -0.88 0.53 -2.73
CA PHE A 152 -1.21 1.16 -1.45
C PHE A 152 -0.01 1.12 -0.50
N ARG A 153 0.02 2.09 0.41
CA ARG A 153 1.08 2.25 1.39
C ARG A 153 1.13 1.06 2.34
N ARG A 154 2.34 0.65 2.73
CA ARG A 154 2.58 -0.30 3.83
C ARG A 154 3.30 0.44 4.94
N VAL A 155 3.02 0.10 6.19
CA VAL A 155 3.74 0.66 7.35
C VAL A 155 4.96 -0.21 7.61
N TYR A 156 6.14 0.38 7.62
CA TYR A 156 7.40 -0.29 7.99
C TYR A 156 7.71 -0.12 9.46
N LEU A 157 7.54 1.11 9.96
CA LEU A 157 7.86 1.42 11.34
C LEU A 157 6.95 2.50 11.88
N ARG A 158 6.58 2.37 13.16
CA ARG A 158 5.73 3.31 13.88
C ARG A 158 6.17 3.33 15.33
N ASP A 159 6.79 4.43 15.76
CA ASP A 159 7.30 4.53 17.14
C ASP A 159 7.47 5.98 17.62
N ASN A 160 7.69 6.14 18.92
CA ASN A 160 7.98 7.42 19.54
C ASN A 160 9.47 7.74 19.46
N LEU A 161 9.81 8.96 19.04
CA LEU A 161 11.18 9.46 18.96
C LEU A 161 11.29 10.79 19.69
N LYS A 162 12.52 11.16 20.07
CA LYS A 162 12.83 12.54 20.47
C LYS A 162 13.36 13.28 19.25
N MET A 163 12.69 14.36 18.86
CA MET A 163 13.10 15.18 17.74
C MET A 163 13.55 16.56 18.21
N ARG A 164 14.59 17.09 17.58
CA ARG A 164 14.99 18.51 17.65
C ARG A 164 14.94 19.09 16.25
N ASP A 165 14.24 20.20 16.09
CA ASP A 165 14.21 20.99 14.85
C ASP A 165 15.33 22.03 14.93
N GLY A 166 16.17 22.19 13.90
CA GLY A 166 17.30 23.11 13.91
C GLY A 166 16.98 24.55 14.38
N LYS A 167 15.72 24.99 14.29
CA LYS A 167 15.24 26.28 14.81
C LYS A 167 15.00 26.30 16.34
N ASN A 168 14.69 25.15 16.97
CA ASN A 168 14.38 25.01 18.40
C ASN A 168 15.43 24.16 19.11
N ARG A 169 16.09 24.69 20.15
CA ARG A 169 17.13 23.94 20.89
C ARG A 169 16.57 22.81 21.77
N THR A 170 15.27 22.82 22.09
CA THR A 170 14.63 21.82 22.96
C THR A 170 14.22 20.56 22.20
N LYS A 171 14.54 19.40 22.78
CA LYS A 171 14.04 18.10 22.27
C LYS A 171 12.56 17.96 22.62
N ILE A 172 11.76 17.54 21.65
CA ILE A 172 10.33 17.26 21.83
C ILE A 172 10.04 15.80 21.53
N ASN A 173 9.05 15.23 22.21
CA ASN A 173 8.57 13.89 21.90
C ASN A 173 7.66 13.95 20.67
N VAL A 174 7.98 13.13 19.68
CA VAL A 174 7.20 12.96 18.45
C VAL A 174 6.85 11.49 18.26
N HIS A 175 5.84 11.24 17.44
CA HIS A 175 5.45 9.91 17.01
C HIS A 175 5.65 9.83 15.50
N CYS A 176 6.59 9.01 15.06
CA CYS A 176 6.96 8.90 13.66
C CYS A 176 6.30 7.67 13.03
N ILE A 177 5.86 7.80 11.79
CA ILE A 177 5.32 6.69 11.00
C ILE A 177 6.01 6.69 9.65
N LEU A 178 6.71 5.59 9.36
CA LEU A 178 7.34 5.32 8.07
C LEU A 178 6.45 4.38 7.27
N PHE A 179 5.99 4.88 6.13
CA PHE A 179 5.32 4.12 5.08
C PHE A 179 6.27 3.84 3.92
N THR A 180 5.81 3.08 2.92
CA THR A 180 6.55 2.80 1.69
C THR A 180 7.09 4.06 1.00
N ASP A 181 6.26 5.10 0.86
CA ASP A 181 6.59 6.33 0.11
C ASP A 181 6.54 7.60 0.97
N LEU A 182 6.18 7.48 2.26
CA LEU A 182 5.79 8.61 3.09
C LEU A 182 6.36 8.48 4.50
N PHE A 183 6.91 9.57 5.01
CA PHE A 183 7.35 9.71 6.39
C PHE A 183 6.53 10.80 7.10
N LEU A 184 5.83 10.42 8.16
CA LEU A 184 5.05 11.32 8.99
C LEU A 184 5.74 11.60 10.32
N ILE A 185 5.73 12.87 10.72
CA ILE A 185 6.16 13.32 12.05
C ILE A 185 4.92 13.88 12.73
N CYS A 186 4.43 13.15 13.73
CA CYS A 186 3.24 13.51 14.48
C CYS A 186 3.57 13.88 15.93
N LYS A 187 2.62 14.51 16.60
CA LYS A 187 2.58 14.67 18.05
C LYS A 187 1.34 13.96 18.59
N VAL A 188 1.49 13.29 19.73
CA VAL A 188 0.34 12.68 20.41
C VAL A 188 -0.51 13.80 21.00
N SER A 189 -1.75 13.93 20.53
CA SER A 189 -2.71 14.92 21.06
C SER A 189 -3.39 14.43 22.32
N ASN A 190 -3.78 13.15 22.34
CA ASN A 190 -4.41 12.50 23.49
C ASN A 190 -3.84 11.10 23.70
N LYS A 191 -3.10 10.94 24.80
CA LYS A 191 -2.45 9.67 25.16
C LYS A 191 -3.44 8.54 25.43
N ARG A 192 -4.65 8.83 25.93
CA ARG A 192 -5.66 7.80 26.28
C ARG A 192 -6.29 7.14 25.05
N TYR A 193 -6.42 7.88 23.96
CA TYR A 193 -7.07 7.39 22.73
C TYR A 193 -6.09 7.20 21.57
N GLY A 194 -4.78 7.35 21.81
CA GLY A 194 -3.75 7.20 20.78
C GLY A 194 -3.89 8.18 19.60
N ARG A 195 -4.51 9.34 19.84
CA ARG A 195 -4.80 10.33 18.79
C ARG A 195 -3.54 11.12 18.44
N LEU A 196 -3.37 11.38 17.15
CA LEU A 196 -2.20 11.99 16.57
C LEU A 196 -2.56 13.28 15.85
N ARG A 197 -1.64 14.23 15.84
CA ARG A 197 -1.67 15.41 14.98
C ARG A 197 -0.38 15.50 14.20
N ILE A 198 -0.48 15.83 12.92
CA ILE A 198 0.70 15.95 12.07
C ILE A 198 1.40 17.27 12.42
N LEU A 199 2.64 17.15 12.89
CA LEU A 199 3.44 18.27 13.40
C LEU A 199 4.25 18.93 12.29
N LYS A 200 4.75 18.14 11.32
CA LYS A 200 5.53 18.61 10.17
C LYS A 200 4.90 18.11 8.88
N SER A 201 5.10 18.87 7.79
CA SER A 201 4.57 18.50 6.48
C SER A 201 4.95 17.06 6.11
N PRO A 202 4.01 16.25 5.61
CA PRO A 202 4.29 14.89 5.15
C PRO A 202 5.48 14.86 4.19
N ILE A 203 6.47 14.01 4.45
CA ILE A 203 7.71 13.97 3.67
C ILE A 203 7.68 12.75 2.75
N HIS A 204 7.74 12.96 1.45
CA HIS A 204 7.85 11.85 0.50
C HIS A 204 9.24 11.21 0.59
N ILE A 205 9.34 9.88 0.48
CA ILE A 205 10.59 9.11 0.71
C ILE A 205 11.73 9.51 -0.24
N THR A 206 11.37 9.99 -1.44
CA THR A 206 12.33 10.48 -2.46
C THR A 206 12.68 11.95 -2.31
N LYS A 207 12.04 12.66 -1.38
CA LYS A 207 12.20 14.11 -1.14
C LYS A 207 12.78 14.36 0.25
N MET A 208 13.75 13.53 0.65
CA MET A 208 14.49 13.73 1.88
C MET A 208 15.91 13.18 1.82
N PHE A 209 16.84 13.90 2.44
CA PHE A 209 18.14 13.35 2.83
C PHE A 209 18.02 12.66 4.19
N ILE A 210 18.82 11.62 4.38
CA ILE A 210 19.05 11.00 5.68
C ILE A 210 20.55 10.90 5.92
N GLN A 211 21.00 11.20 7.13
CA GLN A 211 22.37 10.98 7.54
C GLN A 211 22.39 10.43 8.97
N ARG A 212 23.15 9.36 9.20
CA ARG A 212 23.42 8.85 10.54
C ARG A 212 24.65 9.54 11.12
N PHE A 213 24.66 9.75 12.43
CA PHE A 213 25.81 10.27 13.15
C PHE A 213 26.90 9.20 13.35
N PRO A 214 28.19 9.58 13.44
CA PRO A 214 29.30 8.63 13.62
C PRO A 214 29.20 7.79 14.90
N ASP A 215 28.61 8.34 15.95
CA ASP A 215 28.38 7.67 17.23
C ASP A 215 27.18 6.73 17.22
N HIS A 216 26.49 6.63 16.07
CA HIS A 216 25.36 5.75 15.83
C HIS A 216 24.13 5.97 16.73
N SER A 217 24.13 7.02 17.55
CA SER A 217 23.11 7.27 18.58
C SER A 217 21.93 8.12 18.07
N ASN A 218 22.12 8.79 16.92
CA ASN A 218 21.16 9.68 16.31
C ASN A 218 21.19 9.57 14.78
N PHE A 219 20.14 10.09 14.15
CA PHE A 219 20.11 10.36 12.72
C PHE A 219 19.43 11.71 12.45
N VAL A 220 19.68 12.28 11.28
CA VAL A 220 19.05 13.52 10.81
C VAL A 220 18.31 13.27 9.51
N ILE A 221 17.13 13.86 9.39
CA ILE A 221 16.37 13.92 8.13
C ILE A 221 16.24 15.39 7.71
N ALA A 222 16.53 15.65 6.44
CA ALA A 222 16.34 16.95 5.82
C ALA A 222 15.36 16.82 4.64
N PRO A 223 14.09 17.28 4.76
CA PRO A 223 13.19 17.33 3.62
C PRO A 223 13.74 18.31 2.56
N ILE A 224 13.59 17.94 1.29
CA ILE A 224 13.97 18.78 0.14
C ILE A 224 12.75 19.18 -0.67
N ASN A 225 12.78 20.40 -1.21
CA ASN A 225 11.76 20.85 -2.16
C ASN A 225 12.06 20.38 -3.59
N ASP A 226 11.27 20.86 -4.55
CA ASP A 226 11.43 20.49 -5.96
C ASP A 226 12.69 21.07 -6.62
N PHE A 227 13.30 22.07 -6.01
CA PHE A 227 14.58 22.65 -6.44
C PHE A 227 15.79 21.97 -5.79
N GLY A 228 15.58 20.88 -5.03
CA GLY A 228 16.65 20.18 -4.31
C GLY A 228 17.13 20.90 -3.05
N MET A 229 16.48 22.00 -2.66
CA MET A 229 16.90 22.79 -1.50
C MET A 229 16.34 22.21 -0.19
N PRO A 230 17.17 22.09 0.86
CA PRO A 230 16.71 21.61 2.16
C PRO A 230 15.78 22.62 2.82
N LEU A 231 14.66 22.15 3.35
CA LEU A 231 13.63 22.97 4.00
C LEU A 231 13.83 23.08 5.52
N ALA A 232 14.40 22.04 6.14
CA ALA A 232 14.62 21.96 7.58
C ALA A 232 15.66 20.88 7.93
N LEU A 233 16.13 20.86 9.18
CA LEU A 233 16.96 19.79 9.74
C LEU A 233 16.26 19.21 10.98
N TYR A 234 15.83 17.95 10.88
CA TYR A 234 15.19 17.22 11.97
C TYR A 234 16.13 16.17 12.53
N TYR A 235 16.66 16.44 13.72
CA TYR A 235 17.53 15.52 14.45
C TYR A 235 16.69 14.58 15.30
N PHE A 236 16.85 13.28 15.11
CA PHE A 236 16.13 12.24 15.85
C PHE A 236 17.09 11.50 16.79
N SER A 237 16.65 11.35 18.04
CA SER A 237 17.25 10.49 19.04
C SER A 237 16.31 9.33 19.35
N THR A 238 16.85 8.12 19.38
CA THR A 238 16.17 6.89 19.82
C THR A 238 16.55 6.53 21.25
N THR A 239 16.00 5.44 21.76
CA THR A 239 16.32 4.84 23.07
C THR A 239 17.64 4.08 23.07
N SER A 240 18.01 3.43 21.97
CA SER A 240 19.29 2.72 21.82
C SER A 240 19.91 2.89 20.42
N ILE A 241 21.17 2.46 20.27
CA ILE A 241 21.88 2.46 18.99
C ILE A 241 21.22 1.49 18.00
N GLU A 242 20.74 0.34 18.49
CA GLU A 242 20.01 -0.66 17.71
C GLU A 242 18.70 -0.09 17.16
N ASP A 243 17.98 0.70 17.96
CA ASP A 243 16.78 1.40 17.50
C ASP A 243 17.11 2.44 16.42
N THR A 244 18.22 3.18 16.57
CA THR A 244 18.68 4.11 15.52
C THR A 244 19.00 3.36 14.23
N GLN A 245 19.72 2.24 14.32
CA GLN A 245 20.03 1.38 13.17
C GLN A 245 18.74 0.91 12.49
N LYS A 246 17.79 0.38 13.27
CA LYS A 246 16.50 -0.09 12.78
C LYS A 246 15.75 0.99 11.99
N TRP A 247 15.71 2.23 12.48
CA TRP A 247 15.07 3.33 11.76
C TRP A 247 15.75 3.62 10.42
N VAL A 248 17.09 3.70 10.40
CA VAL A 248 17.85 3.96 9.17
C VAL A 248 17.65 2.82 8.16
N ASP A 249 17.76 1.56 8.59
CA ASP A 249 17.58 0.39 7.73
C ASP A 249 16.17 0.28 7.15
N MET A 250 15.15 0.57 7.96
CA MET A 250 13.76 0.55 7.50
C MET A 250 13.48 1.68 6.53
N ILE A 251 14.07 2.87 6.72
CA ILE A 251 13.99 3.97 5.76
C ILE A 251 14.62 3.56 4.43
N ASP A 252 15.81 2.95 4.45
CA ASP A 252 16.47 2.49 3.24
C ASP A 252 15.71 1.36 2.55
N THR A 253 15.11 0.45 3.33
CA THR A 253 14.24 -0.61 2.83
C THR A 253 13.00 -0.03 2.15
N ALA A 254 12.30 0.91 2.79
CA ALA A 254 11.14 1.60 2.22
C ALA A 254 11.52 2.32 0.91
N ARG A 255 12.69 2.98 0.88
CA ARG A 255 13.21 3.67 -0.30
C ARG A 255 13.46 2.69 -1.45
N LYS A 256 14.15 1.57 -1.19
CA LYS A 256 14.39 0.50 -2.19
C LYS A 256 13.08 -0.10 -2.71
N ASP A 257 12.15 -0.41 -1.83
CA ASP A 257 10.85 -0.98 -2.20
C ASP A 257 10.03 -0.01 -3.05
N PHE A 258 10.01 1.28 -2.70
CA PHE A 258 9.34 2.30 -3.51
C PHE A 258 9.96 2.42 -4.91
N TYR A 259 11.29 2.44 -5.01
CA TYR A 259 11.96 2.45 -6.31
C TYR A 259 11.67 1.20 -7.13
N HIS A 260 11.63 0.02 -6.50
CA HIS A 260 11.24 -1.21 -7.19
C HIS A 260 9.80 -1.11 -7.74
N LEU A 261 8.86 -0.60 -6.94
CA LEU A 261 7.47 -0.39 -7.38
C LEU A 261 7.37 0.63 -8.52
N LYS A 262 8.17 1.70 -8.48
CA LYS A 262 8.24 2.74 -9.52
C LYS A 262 8.81 2.19 -10.84
N HIS A 263 9.93 1.46 -10.79
CA HIS A 263 10.68 1.03 -11.98
C HIS A 263 10.26 -0.32 -12.57
N HIS A 264 9.90 -1.31 -11.75
CA HIS A 264 9.53 -2.65 -12.24
C HIS A 264 8.33 -2.58 -13.19
N LYS A 265 7.37 -1.69 -12.91
CA LYS A 265 6.19 -1.51 -13.78
C LYS A 265 6.46 -0.60 -14.97
N TYR A 266 7.42 0.33 -14.88
CA TYR A 266 7.89 1.10 -16.04
C TYR A 266 8.55 0.18 -17.08
N LYS A 267 9.46 -0.69 -16.64
CA LYS A 267 10.12 -1.66 -17.54
C LYS A 267 9.12 -2.62 -18.19
N LEU A 268 8.12 -3.09 -17.43
CA LEU A 268 7.05 -3.94 -17.97
C LEU A 268 6.18 -3.18 -18.99
N ALA A 269 5.81 -1.93 -18.71
CA ALA A 269 5.02 -1.10 -19.63
C ALA A 269 5.78 -0.80 -20.95
N VAL A 270 7.09 -0.52 -20.87
CA VAL A 270 7.94 -0.29 -22.05
C VAL A 270 8.15 -1.58 -22.85
N LEU A 271 8.41 -2.72 -22.18
CA LEU A 271 8.54 -4.03 -22.85
C LEU A 271 7.25 -4.43 -23.60
N ILE A 272 6.08 -4.18 -23.00
CA ILE A 272 4.78 -4.43 -23.66
C ILE A 272 4.57 -3.49 -24.86
N SER A 273 5.08 -2.26 -24.80
CA SER A 273 4.92 -1.26 -25.87
C SER A 273 5.84 -1.48 -27.07
N ASN A 274 7.01 -2.10 -26.85
CA ASN A 274 8.06 -2.25 -27.86
C ASN A 274 8.08 -3.61 -28.58
N ASP A 275 7.27 -4.59 -28.15
CA ASP A 275 7.24 -5.93 -28.74
C ASP A 275 5.97 -6.16 -29.59
N HIS A 276 6.09 -5.94 -30.91
CA HIS A 276 4.99 -6.11 -31.86
C HIS A 276 4.48 -7.56 -31.96
N SER A 277 5.28 -8.55 -31.53
CA SER A 277 4.94 -9.98 -31.58
C SER A 277 4.04 -10.44 -30.41
N LEU A 278 4.18 -9.79 -29.24
CA LEU A 278 3.36 -10.05 -28.05
C LEU A 278 1.97 -9.40 -28.13
N SER A 279 1.77 -8.46 -29.08
CA SER A 279 0.54 -7.68 -29.20
C SER A 279 -0.73 -8.52 -29.37
N SER A 280 -0.68 -9.71 -30.00
CA SER A 280 -1.87 -10.54 -30.28
C SER A 280 -2.33 -11.40 -29.09
N LEU A 281 -1.38 -12.05 -28.40
CA LEU A 281 -1.62 -12.84 -27.19
C LEU A 281 -1.95 -11.93 -25.99
N VAL A 282 -1.23 -10.82 -25.87
CA VAL A 282 -1.45 -9.82 -24.83
C VAL A 282 -2.71 -9.01 -25.12
N SER A 283 -3.10 -8.74 -26.38
CA SER A 283 -4.42 -8.16 -26.73
C SER A 283 -5.57 -8.95 -26.14
N THR A 284 -5.52 -10.28 -26.16
CA THR A 284 -6.63 -11.11 -25.68
C THR A 284 -6.72 -11.13 -24.15
N VAL A 285 -5.57 -11.06 -23.47
CA VAL A 285 -5.46 -11.00 -22.00
C VAL A 285 -5.74 -9.59 -21.48
N LEU A 286 -5.19 -8.55 -22.13
CA LEU A 286 -5.43 -7.14 -21.82
C LEU A 286 -6.84 -6.70 -22.20
N LYS A 287 -7.47 -7.16 -23.29
CA LYS A 287 -8.88 -6.82 -23.57
C LYS A 287 -9.81 -7.28 -22.45
N ARG A 288 -9.48 -8.40 -21.77
CA ARG A 288 -10.20 -8.86 -20.56
C ARG A 288 -9.89 -8.05 -19.30
N LEU A 289 -8.72 -7.39 -19.22
CA LEU A 289 -8.32 -6.51 -18.11
C LEU A 289 -8.63 -5.01 -18.38
N SER A 290 -8.90 -4.62 -19.63
CA SER A 290 -8.97 -3.22 -20.09
C SER A 290 -10.28 -2.49 -19.80
N LYS A 291 -11.25 -3.12 -19.13
CA LYS A 291 -12.43 -2.39 -18.63
C LYS A 291 -12.10 -1.37 -17.52
N SER A 292 -10.82 -1.19 -17.14
CA SER A 292 -10.40 -0.28 -16.07
C SER A 292 -9.19 0.62 -16.40
N PHE A 293 -8.71 0.71 -17.64
CA PHE A 293 -7.51 1.51 -17.95
C PHE A 293 -7.75 2.52 -19.07
N THR A 294 -8.40 3.63 -18.75
CA THR A 294 -8.24 4.90 -19.50
C THR A 294 -7.21 5.73 -18.75
N ASN A 295 -6.01 5.92 -19.33
CA ASN A 295 -5.08 7.06 -19.10
C ASN A 295 -3.63 6.74 -19.55
N LEU A 296 -3.43 6.25 -20.78
CA LEU A 296 -2.08 6.13 -21.36
C LEU A 296 -1.59 7.41 -22.07
N HIS A 297 -2.43 8.44 -22.24
CA HIS A 297 -2.06 9.63 -23.02
C HIS A 297 -1.18 10.64 -22.25
N PHE A 298 -1.06 10.52 -20.92
CA PHE A 298 -0.26 11.45 -20.09
C PHE A 298 1.21 11.03 -19.93
N ALA A 299 1.57 9.79 -20.26
CA ALA A 299 2.91 9.27 -20.00
C ALA A 299 3.99 9.81 -20.96
N SER A 300 3.64 10.23 -22.18
CA SER A 300 4.64 10.61 -23.20
C SER A 300 5.32 11.96 -22.94
N LYS A 301 4.64 12.93 -22.32
CA LYS A 301 5.23 14.26 -22.03
C LYS A 301 6.17 14.28 -20.81
N SER A 302 6.17 13.23 -19.99
CA SER A 302 7.05 13.13 -18.82
C SER A 302 8.39 12.47 -19.13
N LEU A 303 8.60 11.96 -20.36
CA LEU A 303 9.81 11.23 -20.74
C LEU A 303 11.05 12.13 -20.92
N GLU A 304 10.92 13.40 -21.30
CA GLU A 304 12.08 14.25 -21.61
C GLU A 304 12.84 14.77 -20.37
N TYR A 305 12.27 14.64 -19.17
CA TYR A 305 12.90 15.11 -17.92
C TYR A 305 13.55 13.99 -17.08
N LEU A 306 13.47 12.72 -17.51
CA LEU A 306 13.90 11.55 -16.73
C LEU A 306 15.22 10.92 -17.17
N ASP A 307 15.86 11.45 -18.22
CA ASP A 307 17.10 10.90 -18.80
C ASP A 307 18.40 11.33 -18.10
N GLN A 308 18.34 11.89 -16.89
CA GLN A 308 19.56 12.13 -16.09
C GLN A 308 19.81 11.00 -15.07
N PRO A 309 20.95 10.29 -15.14
CA PRO A 309 21.32 9.33 -14.12
C PRO A 309 21.66 10.09 -12.84
N ILE A 310 20.79 9.99 -11.82
CA ILE A 310 21.14 10.44 -10.47
C ILE A 310 22.10 9.40 -9.90
N CYS A 311 23.39 9.71 -9.98
CA CYS A 311 24.49 8.91 -9.48
C CYS A 311 24.28 8.59 -7.99
N ILE A 312 24.40 7.30 -7.65
CA ILE A 312 24.67 6.86 -6.28
C ILE A 312 26.09 7.33 -5.98
N VAL A 313 26.24 8.45 -5.29
CA VAL A 313 27.55 8.93 -4.84
C VAL A 313 27.52 9.09 -3.33
N ASP A 314 28.50 8.47 -2.68
CA ASP A 314 28.81 8.67 -1.26
C ASP A 314 28.71 10.16 -0.89
N SER A 315 27.98 10.43 0.18
CA SER A 315 27.57 11.77 0.63
C SER A 315 28.73 12.73 0.97
N ASN A 316 29.98 12.27 0.92
CA ASN A 316 31.18 13.09 1.10
C ASN A 316 31.77 13.66 -0.21
N GLN A 317 31.39 13.15 -1.39
CA GLN A 317 31.97 13.59 -2.66
C GLN A 317 31.23 14.81 -3.25
N ALA A 318 29.89 14.87 -3.11
CA ALA A 318 29.06 15.93 -3.68
C ALA A 318 29.39 17.35 -3.17
N PHE A 319 29.96 17.46 -1.97
CA PHE A 319 30.37 18.75 -1.39
C PHE A 319 31.68 19.29 -1.98
N ARG A 320 32.52 18.45 -2.60
CA ARG A 320 33.77 18.88 -3.25
C ARG A 320 33.56 19.32 -4.69
N ASP A 321 32.69 18.62 -5.43
CA ASP A 321 32.51 18.86 -6.86
C ASP A 321 31.74 20.15 -7.18
N HIS A 322 30.93 20.67 -6.24
CA HIS A 322 30.25 21.95 -6.43
C HIS A 322 31.13 23.20 -6.29
N ARG A 323 32.35 23.11 -5.74
CA ARG A 323 33.29 24.26 -5.72
C ARG A 323 34.04 24.47 -7.03
N CYS A 324 34.13 23.45 -7.89
CA CYS A 324 34.90 23.56 -9.13
C CYS A 324 34.12 24.24 -10.28
N TYR A 325 32.80 24.41 -10.17
CA TYR A 325 31.97 24.98 -11.24
C TYR A 325 31.80 26.50 -11.23
N TYR A 326 32.36 27.21 -10.24
CA TYR A 326 32.26 28.68 -10.12
C TYR A 326 33.62 29.40 -10.02
N GLN A 327 34.70 28.77 -10.48
CA GLN A 327 35.97 29.44 -10.73
C GLN A 327 36.39 29.19 -12.17
N GLN A 328 35.76 29.88 -13.11
CA GLN A 328 36.31 30.27 -14.40
C GLN A 328 35.61 31.50 -14.94
#